data_AF-A0A7J7Z839-F1
#
_entry.id   AF-A0A7J7Z839-F1
#
_cell.length_a   1.000
_cell.length_b   1.000
_cell.length_c   1.000
_cell.angle_alpha   90.00
_cell.angle_beta   90.00
_cell.angle_gamma   90.00
#
_symmetry.space_group_name_H-M   'P 1'
#
loop_
_entity.id
_entity.type
_entity.pdbx_description
1 polymer ?
#
loop_
_entity_poly.entity_id
_entity_poly.type
_entity_poly.pdbx_seq_one_letter_code
_entity_poly.pdbx_strand_id
1 'polypeptide(L)'
;MLNISPIGRSCTLEERLEFSELDKKEKIREKFVEALKTEFAGKGLRFSRGGMISFDVFPEGWDKRYCLDSLDQDSFDTIHFFGNETSPGGNDFEIYADPRTVGHSVVSPQDTVQRCREIFFPETAHEA
;
A
#
# COMPACT_ATOMS: atom_id res chain seq x y z
N MET A 1 -1.21 14.70 -0.06
CA MET A 1 -1.14 13.63 0.96
C MET A 1 -0.57 14.20 2.23
N LEU A 2 -1.17 13.90 3.38
CA LEU A 2 -0.65 14.22 4.70
C LEU A 2 -0.30 12.93 5.43
N ASN A 3 0.85 12.89 6.09
CA ASN A 3 1.22 11.76 6.93
C ASN A 3 1.09 12.14 8.40
N ILE A 4 0.36 11.33 9.16
CA ILE A 4 0.10 11.55 10.58
C ILE A 4 0.76 10.43 11.38
N SER A 5 1.58 10.79 12.35
CA SER A 5 2.29 9.85 13.22
C SER A 5 2.10 10.24 14.69
N PRO A 6 1.40 9.42 15.52
CA PRO A 6 1.17 9.75 16.92
C PRO A 6 2.44 9.93 17.75
N ILE A 7 3.47 9.11 17.51
CA ILE A 7 4.79 9.24 18.15
C ILE A 7 5.65 10.37 17.54
N GLY A 8 5.29 10.85 16.35
CA GLY A 8 6.08 11.81 15.58
C GLY A 8 7.16 11.17 14.72
N ARG A 9 7.44 11.76 13.55
CA ARG A 9 8.37 11.19 12.56
C ARG A 9 9.84 11.23 12.96
N SER A 10 10.21 12.10 13.91
CA SER A 10 11.57 12.30 14.39
C SER A 10 12.04 11.26 15.42
N CYS A 11 11.27 10.19 15.65
CA CYS A 11 11.67 9.08 16.52
C CYS A 11 12.78 8.20 15.91
N THR A 12 13.59 7.63 16.79
CA THR A 12 14.63 6.65 16.53
C THR A 12 14.06 5.30 16.08
N LEU A 13 14.91 4.38 15.62
CA LEU A 13 14.46 3.04 15.23
C LEU A 13 13.90 2.25 16.42
N GLU A 14 14.53 2.35 17.59
CA GLU A 14 14.08 1.65 18.80
C GLU A 14 12.70 2.14 19.22
N GLU A 15 12.47 3.45 19.25
CA GLU A 15 11.17 4.05 19.52
C GLU A 15 10.11 3.67 18.48
N ARG A 16 10.49 3.54 17.20
CA ARG A 16 9.58 3.06 16.14
C ARG A 16 9.11 1.63 16.41
N LEU A 17 10.02 0.75 16.81
CA LEU A 17 9.70 -0.64 17.13
C LEU A 17 8.83 -0.73 18.38
N GLU A 18 9.17 0.02 19.43
CA GLU A 18 8.37 0.11 20.64
C GLU A 18 6.94 0.60 20.36
N PHE A 19 6.80 1.70 19.61
CA PHE A 19 5.49 2.21 19.22
C PHE A 19 4.71 1.21 18.37
N SER A 20 5.37 0.51 17.44
CA SER A 20 4.74 -0.52 16.62
C SER A 20 4.12 -1.63 17.48
N GLU A 21 4.85 -2.10 18.49
CA GLU A 21 4.34 -3.13 19.41
C GLU A 21 3.22 -2.60 20.32
N LEU A 22 3.30 -1.34 20.76
CA LEU A 22 2.24 -0.70 21.53
C LEU A 22 0.96 -0.50 20.70
N ASP A 23 1.11 0.02 19.48
CA ASP A 23 0.00 0.28 18.56
C ASP A 23 -0.74 -1.01 18.19
N LYS A 24 -0.04 -2.14 18.04
CA LYS A 24 -0.68 -3.46 17.84
C LYS A 24 -1.56 -3.87 19.03
N LYS A 25 -1.11 -3.58 20.26
CA LYS A 25 -1.85 -3.94 21.49
C LYS A 25 -3.03 -3.01 21.74
N GLU A 26 -2.81 -1.71 21.59
CA GLU A 26 -3.80 -0.68 21.98
C GLU A 26 -4.66 -0.18 20.84
N LYS A 27 -4.29 -0.51 19.59
CA LYS A 27 -4.96 -0.10 18.36
C LYS A 27 -5.03 1.42 18.21
N ILE A 28 -3.94 2.12 18.52
CA ILE A 28 -3.89 3.60 18.62
C ILE A 28 -4.27 4.23 17.26
N ARG A 29 -3.57 3.85 16.19
CA ARG A 29 -3.80 4.37 14.84
C ARG A 29 -5.16 3.94 14.29
N GLU A 30 -5.61 2.72 14.57
CA GLU A 30 -6.94 2.24 14.14
C GLU A 30 -8.06 3.07 14.75
N LYS A 31 -8.05 3.26 16.08
CA LYS A 31 -9.04 4.11 16.77
C LYS A 31 -8.98 5.55 16.28
N PHE A 32 -7.79 6.09 16.06
CA PHE A 32 -7.64 7.46 15.56
C PHE A 32 -8.22 7.60 14.14
N VAL A 33 -7.93 6.66 13.24
CA VAL A 33 -8.48 6.65 11.89
C VAL A 33 -10.02 6.53 11.90
N GLU A 34 -10.60 5.67 12.74
CA GLU A 34 -12.06 5.55 12.83
C GLU A 34 -12.75 6.84 13.33
N ALA A 35 -12.12 7.53 14.30
CA ALA A 35 -12.59 8.84 14.74
C ALA A 35 -12.54 9.87 13.60
N LEU A 36 -11.44 9.91 12.84
CA LEU A 36 -11.29 10.83 11.70
C LEU A 36 -12.28 10.51 10.57
N LYS A 37 -12.52 9.24 10.25
CA LYS A 37 -13.53 8.84 9.26
C LYS A 37 -14.93 9.32 9.65
N THR A 38 -15.27 9.24 10.94
CA THR A 38 -16.56 9.70 11.47
C THR A 38 -16.69 11.23 11.35
N GLU A 39 -15.69 11.96 11.83
CA GLU A 39 -15.67 13.43 11.83
C GLU A 39 -15.71 14.02 10.41
N PHE A 40 -14.97 13.40 9.48
CA PHE A 40 -14.84 13.86 8.10
C PHE A 40 -15.72 13.06 7.13
N ALA A 41 -16.76 12.39 7.63
CA ALA A 41 -17.70 11.64 6.81
C ALA A 41 -18.29 12.52 5.69
N GLY A 42 -18.31 11.97 4.46
CA GLY A 42 -18.82 12.66 3.26
C GLY A 42 -17.89 13.73 2.66
N LYS A 43 -16.71 13.99 3.24
CA LYS A 43 -15.79 15.04 2.76
C LYS A 43 -14.70 14.55 1.80
N GLY A 44 -14.85 13.33 1.27
CA GLY A 44 -13.95 12.78 0.25
C GLY A 44 -12.52 12.50 0.73
N LEU A 45 -12.34 12.21 2.01
CA LEU A 45 -11.03 11.79 2.56
C LEU A 45 -10.93 10.26 2.66
N ARG A 46 -9.71 9.76 2.45
CA ARG A 46 -9.31 8.38 2.65
C ARG A 46 -8.13 8.32 3.61
N PHE A 47 -8.03 7.18 4.29
CA PHE A 47 -7.06 6.93 5.35
C PHE A 47 -6.43 5.55 5.10
N SER A 48 -5.11 5.49 4.99
CA SER A 48 -4.39 4.22 4.81
C SER A 48 -3.33 4.06 5.89
N ARG A 49 -3.27 2.89 6.53
CA ARG A 49 -2.21 2.60 7.50
C ARG A 49 -0.94 2.27 6.73
N GLY A 50 0.09 3.10 6.90
CA GLY A 50 1.37 2.97 6.23
C GLY A 50 2.50 2.76 7.24
N GLY A 51 3.16 1.60 7.14
CA GLY A 51 4.34 1.27 7.94
C GLY A 51 4.06 1.10 9.45
N MET A 52 5.09 1.37 10.27
CA MET A 52 5.07 1.06 11.70
C MET A 52 4.45 2.15 12.60
N ILE A 53 4.56 3.43 12.20
CA ILE A 53 4.31 4.55 13.12
C ILE A 53 3.26 5.57 12.65
N SER A 54 2.76 5.41 11.43
CA SER A 54 1.93 6.44 10.79
C SER A 54 0.75 5.87 10.03
N PHE A 55 -0.12 6.77 9.59
CA PHE A 55 -1.10 6.55 8.55
C PHE A 55 -1.16 7.80 7.66
N ASP A 56 -1.59 7.62 6.42
CA ASP A 56 -1.72 8.69 5.44
C ASP A 56 -3.17 9.12 5.30
N VAL A 57 -3.38 10.41 5.09
CA VAL A 57 -4.65 11.04 4.77
C VAL A 57 -4.55 11.69 3.40
N PHE A 58 -5.47 11.36 2.53
CA PHE A 58 -5.45 11.82 1.14
C PHE A 58 -6.87 11.93 0.58
N PRO A 59 -7.08 12.73 -0.49
CA PRO A 59 -8.35 12.75 -1.20
C PRO A 59 -8.72 11.37 -1.74
N GLU A 60 -10.00 11.09 -1.85
CA GLU A 60 -10.47 9.89 -2.53
C GLU A 60 -9.92 9.80 -3.97
N GLY A 61 -9.47 8.60 -4.36
CA GLY A 61 -8.83 8.35 -5.66
C GLY A 61 -7.34 8.68 -5.72
N TRP A 62 -6.76 9.29 -4.67
CA TRP A 62 -5.31 9.56 -4.58
C TRP A 62 -4.53 8.42 -3.91
N ASP A 63 -5.07 7.21 -3.96
CA ASP A 63 -4.32 5.98 -3.68
C ASP A 63 -3.39 5.63 -4.85
N LYS A 64 -2.77 4.44 -4.85
CA LYS A 64 -1.81 4.08 -5.89
C LYS A 64 -2.39 4.12 -7.31
N ARG A 65 -3.71 4.01 -7.51
CA ARG A 65 -4.34 4.15 -8.83
C ARG A 65 -4.09 5.51 -9.47
N TYR A 66 -3.75 6.54 -8.69
CA TYR A 66 -3.48 7.88 -9.20
C TYR A 66 -2.40 7.89 -10.29
N CYS A 67 -1.41 7.00 -10.25
CA CYS A 67 -0.39 6.93 -11.30
C CYS A 67 -0.92 6.34 -12.63
N LEU A 68 -1.99 5.54 -12.58
CA LEU A 68 -2.52 4.87 -13.76
C LEU A 68 -3.09 5.86 -14.78
N ASP A 69 -3.62 7.00 -14.34
CA ASP A 69 -4.15 8.04 -15.25
C ASP A 69 -3.06 8.65 -16.14
N SER A 70 -1.81 8.65 -15.68
CA SER A 70 -0.66 9.03 -16.51
C SER A 70 -0.24 7.88 -17.42
N LEU A 71 -0.21 6.64 -16.92
CA LEU A 71 0.20 5.47 -17.70
C LEU A 71 -0.78 5.13 -18.82
N ASP A 72 -2.07 5.47 -18.67
CA ASP A 72 -3.09 5.35 -19.72
C ASP A 72 -2.73 6.16 -20.99
N GLN A 73 -1.87 7.18 -20.86
CA GLN A 73 -1.42 8.01 -21.99
C GLN A 73 -0.21 7.44 -22.71
N ASP A 74 0.49 6.47 -22.10
CA ASP A 74 1.77 5.94 -22.58
C ASP A 74 1.61 4.71 -23.52
N SER A 75 0.37 4.33 -23.84
CA SER A 75 0.04 3.25 -24.79
C SER A 75 0.66 1.89 -24.43
N PHE A 76 0.67 1.52 -23.16
CA PHE A 76 1.07 0.17 -22.74
C PHE A 76 0.04 -0.88 -23.17
N ASP A 77 0.51 -1.98 -23.78
CA ASP A 77 -0.35 -3.14 -24.08
C ASP A 77 -0.83 -3.84 -22.80
N THR A 78 0.01 -3.89 -21.77
CA THR A 78 -0.31 -4.52 -20.48
C THR A 78 0.47 -3.86 -19.36
N ILE A 79 -0.22 -3.54 -18.26
CA ILE A 79 0.41 -3.02 -17.04
C ILE A 79 0.39 -4.14 -16.00
N HIS A 80 1.55 -4.68 -15.65
CA HIS A 80 1.68 -5.63 -14.54
C HIS A 80 1.99 -4.89 -13.25
N PHE A 81 1.16 -5.08 -12.23
CA PHE A 81 1.39 -4.51 -10.91
C PHE A 81 1.77 -5.62 -9.92
N PHE A 82 2.82 -5.41 -9.12
CA PHE A 82 3.26 -6.34 -8.08
C PHE A 82 3.17 -5.64 -6.72
N GLY A 83 2.44 -6.23 -5.77
CA GLY A 83 2.24 -5.64 -4.45
C GLY A 83 2.16 -6.69 -3.34
N ASN A 84 2.49 -6.30 -2.12
CA ASN A 84 2.48 -7.17 -0.96
C ASN A 84 1.31 -6.89 0.01
N GLU A 85 0.65 -5.74 -0.13
CA GLU A 85 -0.53 -5.34 0.65
C GLU A 85 -1.79 -5.28 -0.22
N THR A 86 -2.05 -6.34 -0.98
CA THR A 86 -3.10 -6.42 -2.01
C THR A 86 -4.48 -6.85 -1.50
N SER A 87 -4.60 -7.16 -0.20
CA SER A 87 -5.88 -7.51 0.44
C SER A 87 -6.65 -6.25 0.88
N PRO A 88 -7.98 -6.30 1.03
CA PRO A 88 -8.77 -5.14 1.46
C PRO A 88 -8.20 -4.44 2.71
N GLY A 89 -7.96 -3.14 2.59
CA GLY A 89 -7.36 -2.30 3.64
C GLY A 89 -5.83 -2.22 3.62
N GLY A 90 -5.16 -2.98 2.75
CA GLY A 90 -3.75 -2.81 2.43
C GLY A 90 -3.53 -1.69 1.42
N ASN A 91 -2.33 -1.10 1.40
CA ASN A 91 -2.06 0.09 0.59
C ASN A 91 -1.88 -0.19 -0.93
N ASP A 92 -1.85 -1.47 -1.34
CA ASP A 92 -1.77 -1.89 -2.75
C ASP A 92 -3.12 -2.35 -3.31
N PHE A 93 -4.14 -2.54 -2.46
CA PHE A 93 -5.41 -3.15 -2.85
C PHE A 93 -6.06 -2.46 -4.05
N GLU A 94 -6.15 -1.14 -4.01
CA GLU A 94 -6.88 -0.39 -5.04
C GLU A 94 -6.22 -0.47 -6.41
N ILE A 95 -4.88 -0.38 -6.49
CA ILE A 95 -4.16 -0.51 -7.77
C ILE A 95 -4.11 -1.97 -8.25
N TYR A 96 -3.95 -2.92 -7.33
CA TYR A 96 -3.95 -4.36 -7.64
C TYR A 96 -5.29 -4.82 -8.23
N ALA A 97 -6.40 -4.27 -7.73
CA ALA A 97 -7.75 -4.59 -8.19
C ALA A 97 -8.24 -3.69 -9.34
N ASP A 98 -7.46 -2.69 -9.75
CA ASP A 98 -7.83 -1.79 -10.85
C ASP A 98 -7.81 -2.57 -12.18
N PRO A 99 -8.88 -2.50 -12.99
CA PRO A 99 -8.99 -3.26 -14.24
C PRO A 99 -7.93 -2.90 -15.29
N ARG A 100 -7.23 -1.77 -15.14
CA ARG A 100 -6.10 -1.39 -16.00
C ARG A 100 -4.84 -2.20 -15.71
N THR A 101 -4.80 -2.97 -14.62
CA THR A 101 -3.62 -3.75 -14.23
C THR A 101 -3.89 -5.25 -14.23
N VAL A 102 -2.84 -6.02 -14.53
CA VAL A 102 -2.72 -7.43 -14.18
C VAL A 102 -1.99 -7.50 -12.84
N GLY A 103 -2.76 -7.66 -11.76
CA GLY A 103 -2.25 -7.66 -10.40
C GLY A 103 -1.58 -8.97 -9.97
N HIS A 104 -0.42 -8.86 -9.33
CA HIS A 104 0.35 -9.96 -8.76
C HIS A 104 0.57 -9.73 -7.27
N SER A 105 -0.01 -10.58 -6.43
CA SER A 105 0.29 -10.57 -5.00
C SER A 105 1.61 -11.28 -4.73
N VAL A 106 2.48 -10.65 -3.95
CA VAL A 106 3.80 -11.17 -3.55
C VAL A 106 4.02 -11.03 -2.05
N VAL A 107 4.83 -11.90 -1.45
CA VAL A 107 5.11 -11.86 0.00
C VAL A 107 6.54 -11.40 0.33
N SER A 108 7.41 -11.34 -0.67
CA SER A 108 8.80 -10.96 -0.49
C SER A 108 9.43 -10.45 -1.80
N PRO A 109 10.60 -9.79 -1.73
CA PRO A 109 11.38 -9.47 -2.91
C PRO A 109 11.74 -10.73 -3.74
N GLN A 110 12.04 -11.85 -3.07
CA GLN A 110 12.39 -13.11 -3.75
C GLN A 110 11.20 -13.69 -4.52
N ASP A 111 10.00 -13.64 -3.94
CA ASP A 111 8.75 -14.04 -4.61
C ASP A 111 8.46 -13.14 -5.82
N THR A 112 8.74 -11.84 -5.70
CA THR A 112 8.65 -10.91 -6.85
C THR A 112 9.59 -11.31 -7.98
N VAL A 113 10.85 -11.63 -7.65
CA VAL A 113 11.84 -12.10 -8.65
C VAL A 113 11.37 -13.39 -9.30
N GLN A 114 10.89 -14.36 -8.51
CA GLN A 114 10.39 -15.61 -9.02
C GLN A 114 9.20 -15.40 -9.97
N ARG A 115 8.20 -14.61 -9.57
CA ARG A 115 7.02 -14.33 -10.40
C ARG A 115 7.40 -13.63 -11.70
N CYS A 116 8.34 -12.68 -11.67
CA CYS A 116 8.86 -12.06 -12.87
C CYS A 116 9.55 -13.07 -13.81
N ARG A 117 10.30 -14.03 -13.27
CA ARG A 117 10.92 -15.10 -14.08
C ARG A 117 9.85 -15.99 -14.72
N GLU A 118 8.85 -16.40 -13.97
CA GLU A 118 7.75 -17.23 -14.47
C GLU A 118 6.99 -16.57 -15.62
N ILE A 119 6.75 -15.26 -15.54
CA ILE A 119 5.96 -14.52 -16.54
C ILE A 119 6.79 -14.12 -17.75
N PHE A 120 7.99 -13.55 -17.53
CA PHE A 120 8.76 -12.87 -18.58
C PHE A 120 9.96 -13.68 -19.08
N PHE A 121 10.33 -14.76 -18.40
CA PHE A 121 11.43 -15.66 -18.78
C PHE A 121 11.03 -17.15 -18.68
N PRO A 122 9.87 -17.56 -19.22
CA PRO A 122 9.29 -18.89 -18.99
C PRO A 122 10.21 -20.04 -19.44
N GLU A 123 11.04 -19.81 -20.47
CA GLU A 123 11.99 -20.80 -20.99
C GLU A 123 13.11 -21.16 -20.01
N THR A 124 13.40 -20.27 -19.05
CA THR A 124 14.50 -20.42 -18.07
C THR A 124 14.00 -20.57 -16.63
N ALA A 125 12.67 -20.63 -16.43
CA ALA A 125 12.06 -20.61 -15.10
C ALA A 125 12.42 -21.84 -14.24
N HIS A 126 12.85 -22.95 -14.85
CA HIS A 126 13.19 -24.21 -14.17
C HIS A 126 14.71 -24.42 -13.96
N GLU A 127 15.57 -23.47 -14.32
CA GLU A 127 17.03 -23.60 -14.23
C GLU A 127 17.63 -23.06 -12.91
N ALA A 128 16.81 -22.76 -11.90
CA ALA A 128 17.23 -22.18 -10.62
C ALA A 128 17.32 -23.20 -9.47
#